data_AF-A0A838TIQ1-F1
#
_entry.id   AF-A0A838TIQ1-F1
#
_cell.length_a   1.000
_cell.length_b   1.000
_cell.length_c   1.000
_cell.angle_alpha   90.00
_cell.angle_beta   90.00
_cell.angle_gamma   90.00
#
_symmetry.space_group_name_H-M   'P 1'
#
loop_
_entity.id
_entity.type
_entity.pdbx_description
1 polymer ?
#
loop_
_entity_poly.entity_id
_entity_poly.type
_entity_poly.pdbx_seq_one_letter_code
_entity_poly.pdbx_strand_id
1 'polypeptide(L)'
;MRRFSFFLCLLFSLGTLSPAHGAEREFRGAWVATVYNLDWPSKPGLPAATQKAQLRTLLDRAAAIKLNAILLQVRPASDALYASKKEPWSKFLSGRAGGLAWLRPARFRD
;
A
#
# COMPACT_ATOMS: atom_id res chain seq x y z
N MET A 1 -52.64 40.45 -17.12
CA MET A 1 -52.30 39.46 -16.06
C MET A 1 -52.40 38.08 -16.72
N ARG A 2 -51.43 37.19 -16.85
CA ARG A 2 -50.11 36.97 -16.27
C ARG A 2 -49.19 36.50 -17.42
N ARG A 3 -48.25 37.34 -17.84
CA ARG A 3 -47.02 36.93 -18.55
C ARG A 3 -45.99 36.76 -17.44
N PHE A 4 -45.26 35.64 -17.40
CA PHE A 4 -44.11 35.30 -16.53
C PHE A 4 -44.29 33.90 -15.93
N SER A 5 -43.65 32.91 -16.56
CA SER A 5 -43.03 31.73 -15.93
C SER A 5 -42.80 30.63 -16.97
N PHE A 6 -41.90 30.87 -17.92
CA PHE A 6 -41.30 29.81 -18.74
C PHE A 6 -39.86 30.17 -19.11
N PHE A 7 -39.14 30.79 -18.18
CA PHE A 7 -37.74 31.19 -18.40
C PHE A 7 -36.92 31.04 -17.10
N LEU A 8 -37.08 29.91 -16.40
CA LEU A 8 -36.29 29.61 -15.20
C LEU A 8 -35.97 28.12 -15.06
N CYS A 9 -35.62 27.46 -16.16
CA CYS A 9 -35.16 26.07 -16.11
C CYS A 9 -33.99 25.79 -17.08
N LEU A 10 -33.15 26.79 -17.34
CA LEU A 10 -31.98 26.65 -18.21
C LEU A 10 -30.72 27.32 -17.65
N LEU A 11 -30.57 27.33 -16.32
CA LEU A 11 -29.43 27.96 -15.63
C LEU A 11 -28.89 27.14 -14.45
N PHE A 12 -29.26 25.85 -14.35
CA PHE A 12 -28.84 24.99 -13.23
C PHE A 12 -28.17 23.68 -13.66
N SER A 13 -27.40 23.74 -14.74
CA SER A 13 -26.55 22.62 -15.14
C SER A 13 -25.28 23.05 -15.89
N LEU A 14 -24.71 24.20 -15.53
CA LEU A 14 -23.25 24.29 -15.51
C LEU A 14 -22.78 23.60 -14.23
N GLY A 15 -22.82 22.26 -14.26
CA GLY A 15 -21.93 21.49 -13.39
C GLY A 15 -20.54 21.99 -13.69
N THR A 16 -19.90 22.62 -12.70
CA THR A 16 -18.50 22.99 -12.78
C THR A 16 -17.76 21.75 -13.27
N LEU A 17 -17.19 21.79 -14.48
CA LEU A 17 -16.02 20.97 -14.79
C LEU A 17 -14.98 21.43 -13.77
N SER A 18 -14.99 20.78 -12.61
CA SER A 18 -13.87 20.83 -11.72
C SER A 18 -12.71 20.39 -12.60
N PRO A 19 -11.67 21.23 -12.84
CA PRO A 19 -10.51 20.73 -13.54
C PRO A 19 -10.14 19.48 -12.77
N ALA A 20 -10.11 18.33 -13.48
CA ALA A 20 -9.47 17.16 -12.93
C ALA A 20 -8.15 17.73 -12.42
N HIS A 21 -7.96 17.71 -11.09
CA HIS A 21 -6.71 18.14 -10.51
C HIS A 21 -5.74 17.11 -11.07
N GLY A 22 -5.19 17.41 -12.25
CA GLY A 22 -4.26 16.57 -12.95
C GLY A 22 -3.17 16.38 -11.94
N ALA A 23 -2.95 15.13 -11.55
CA ALA A 23 -1.98 14.81 -10.51
C ALA A 23 -0.74 15.65 -10.80
N GLU A 24 -0.42 16.62 -9.95
CA GLU A 24 0.61 17.63 -10.22
C GLU A 24 1.95 16.94 -10.56
N ARG A 25 2.10 15.67 -10.17
CA ARG A 25 3.10 14.74 -10.67
C ARG A 25 2.49 13.39 -11.06
N GLU A 26 2.99 12.84 -12.17
CA GLU A 26 2.72 11.47 -12.61
C GLU A 26 3.06 10.45 -11.49
N PHE A 27 2.14 9.53 -11.18
CA PHE A 27 2.38 8.45 -10.25
C PHE A 27 3.10 7.29 -10.93
N ARG A 28 4.30 6.95 -10.45
CA ARG A 28 5.11 5.84 -10.97
C ARG A 28 5.43 4.92 -9.81
N GLY A 29 4.50 4.00 -9.55
CA GLY A 29 4.60 3.06 -8.45
C GLY A 29 4.90 1.63 -8.90
N ALA A 30 5.48 0.83 -8.02
CA ALA A 30 5.47 -0.62 -8.13
C ALA A 30 4.78 -1.26 -6.91
N TRP A 31 4.02 -2.32 -7.17
CA TRP A 31 3.44 -3.16 -6.13
C TRP A 31 4.46 -4.21 -5.71
N VAL A 32 4.60 -4.44 -4.40
CA VAL A 32 5.47 -5.47 -3.83
C VAL A 32 4.58 -6.44 -3.06
N ALA A 33 4.26 -7.55 -3.71
CA ALA A 33 3.44 -8.62 -3.16
C ALA A 33 4.27 -9.49 -2.21
N THR A 34 3.72 -9.66 -1.00
CA THR A 34 4.32 -10.49 0.05
C THR A 34 3.63 -11.83 0.17
N VAL A 35 2.40 -11.94 -0.35
CA VAL A 35 1.70 -13.22 -0.48
C VAL A 35 2.52 -14.17 -1.34
N TYR A 36 2.66 -15.42 -0.87
CA TYR A 36 3.48 -16.45 -1.51
C TYR A 36 4.95 -16.07 -1.74
N ASN A 37 5.46 -15.04 -1.05
CA ASN A 37 6.84 -14.58 -1.23
C ASN A 37 7.14 -14.17 -2.69
N LEU A 38 6.13 -13.66 -3.42
CA LEU A 38 6.22 -13.39 -4.86
C LEU A 38 7.31 -12.37 -5.19
N ASP A 39 7.29 -11.21 -4.52
CA ASP A 39 8.30 -10.17 -4.71
C ASP A 39 9.27 -10.09 -3.53
N TRP A 40 8.74 -10.13 -2.29
CA TRP A 40 9.54 -10.03 -1.08
C TRP A 40 8.83 -10.62 0.16
N PRO A 41 9.57 -11.22 1.12
CA PRO A 41 10.97 -11.63 1.02
C PRO A 41 11.11 -12.84 0.09
N SER A 42 12.31 -13.09 -0.45
CA SER A 42 12.50 -14.14 -1.47
C SER A 42 12.18 -15.56 -0.99
N LYS A 43 12.30 -15.79 0.32
CA LYS A 43 11.91 -17.02 1.01
C LYS A 43 11.40 -16.66 2.39
N PRO A 44 10.45 -17.42 2.95
CA PRO A 44 10.05 -17.24 4.33
C PRO A 44 11.18 -17.67 5.29
N GLY A 45 11.22 -17.08 6.49
CA GLY A 45 12.16 -17.48 7.55
C GLY A 45 13.61 -17.01 7.37
N LEU A 46 13.88 -16.14 6.38
CA LEU A 46 15.20 -15.55 6.20
C LEU A 46 15.62 -14.71 7.41
N PRO A 47 16.92 -14.60 7.72
CA PRO A 47 17.40 -13.68 8.75
C PRO A 47 16.92 -12.26 8.51
N ALA A 48 16.61 -11.53 9.58
CA ALA A 48 16.13 -10.15 9.53
C ALA A 48 17.05 -9.24 8.68
N ALA A 49 18.36 -9.42 8.81
CA ALA A 49 19.36 -8.68 8.03
C ALA A 49 19.21 -8.92 6.52
N THR A 50 18.99 -10.17 6.11
CA THR A 50 18.78 -10.56 4.71
C THR A 50 17.48 -9.97 4.17
N GLN A 51 16.39 -10.06 4.94
CA GLN A 51 15.10 -9.49 4.53
C GLN A 51 15.21 -7.97 4.32
N LYS A 52 15.87 -7.25 5.24
CA LYS A 52 16.13 -5.81 5.11
C LYS A 52 17.00 -5.48 3.90
N ALA A 53 18.07 -6.26 3.67
CA ALA A 53 18.94 -6.07 2.52
C ALA A 53 18.18 -6.24 1.20
N GLN A 54 17.33 -7.26 1.09
CA GLN A 54 16.48 -7.47 -0.09
C GLN A 54 15.52 -6.31 -0.33
N LEU A 55 14.88 -5.80 0.74
CA LEU A 55 13.98 -4.66 0.63
C LEU A 55 14.74 -3.41 0.17
N ARG A 56 15.95 -3.18 0.70
CA ARG A 56 16.82 -2.08 0.27
C ARG A 56 17.17 -2.19 -1.21
N THR A 57 17.58 -3.38 -1.68
CA THR A 57 17.85 -3.62 -3.10
C THR A 57 16.63 -3.32 -3.99
N LEU A 58 15.41 -3.64 -3.52
CA LEU A 58 14.18 -3.32 -4.24
C LEU A 58 13.97 -1.79 -4.34
N LEU A 59 14.17 -1.07 -3.24
CA LEU A 59 14.10 0.40 -3.21
C LEU A 59 15.17 1.05 -4.10
N ASP A 60 16.40 0.56 -4.05
CA ASP A 60 17.51 1.06 -4.87
C ASP A 60 17.22 0.87 -6.36
N ARG A 61 16.65 -0.29 -6.75
CA ARG A 61 16.20 -0.55 -8.13
C ARG A 61 15.07 0.38 -8.54
N ALA A 62 14.05 0.54 -7.69
CA ALA A 62 12.93 1.43 -7.95
C ALA A 62 13.38 2.88 -8.18
N ALA A 63 14.35 3.35 -7.38
CA ALA A 63 14.96 4.65 -7.55
C ALA A 63 15.75 4.75 -8.87
N ALA A 64 16.53 3.72 -9.23
CA ALA A 64 17.30 3.68 -10.47
C ALA A 64 16.43 3.80 -11.73
N ILE A 65 15.22 3.21 -11.72
CA ILE A 65 14.25 3.32 -12.81
C ILE A 65 13.26 4.50 -12.64
N LYS A 66 13.53 5.43 -11.72
CA LYS A 66 12.76 6.67 -11.48
C LYS A 66 11.29 6.46 -11.05
N LEU A 67 10.98 5.35 -10.36
CA LEU A 67 9.73 5.22 -9.63
C LEU A 67 9.71 6.22 -8.46
N ASN A 68 8.50 6.70 -8.11
CA ASN A 68 8.29 7.62 -7.01
C ASN A 68 7.54 6.99 -5.83
N ALA A 69 7.04 5.76 -5.98
CA ALA A 69 6.29 5.08 -4.93
C ALA A 69 6.53 3.56 -4.94
N ILE A 70 6.45 2.95 -3.76
CA ILE A 70 6.37 1.50 -3.58
C ILE A 70 5.17 1.19 -2.71
N LEU A 71 4.29 0.31 -3.20
CA LEU A 71 3.14 -0.19 -2.46
C LEU A 71 3.49 -1.57 -1.90
N LEU A 72 3.90 -1.62 -0.63
CA LEU A 72 4.21 -2.86 0.05
C LEU A 72 2.95 -3.52 0.62
N GLN A 73 2.69 -4.77 0.25
CA GLN A 73 1.57 -5.54 0.79
C GLN A 73 1.85 -5.98 2.25
N VAL A 74 1.37 -5.21 3.23
CA VAL A 74 1.60 -5.48 4.65
C VAL A 74 0.60 -6.46 5.29
N ARG A 75 -0.50 -6.78 4.59
CA ARG A 75 -1.55 -7.74 5.01
C ARG A 75 -1.93 -8.67 3.86
N PRO A 76 -1.19 -9.76 3.63
CA PRO A 76 -1.41 -10.64 2.47
C PRO A 76 -2.53 -11.67 2.63
N ALA A 77 -2.74 -12.25 3.82
CA ALA A 77 -3.65 -13.39 3.99
C ALA A 77 -4.23 -13.49 5.42
N SER A 78 -4.98 -12.47 5.87
CA SER A 78 -5.50 -12.35 7.25
C SER A 78 -4.38 -12.49 8.31
N ASP A 79 -3.25 -11.90 7.97
CA ASP A 79 -2.04 -11.84 8.77
C ASP A 79 -1.39 -10.46 8.59
N ALA A 80 -0.37 -10.18 9.39
CA ALA A 80 0.29 -8.88 9.42
C ALA A 80 1.81 -8.99 9.33
N LEU A 81 2.42 -8.08 8.58
CA LEU A 81 3.86 -7.85 8.54
C LEU A 81 4.32 -6.77 9.54
N TYR A 82 3.46 -6.46 10.52
CA TYR A 82 3.70 -5.50 11.58
C TYR A 82 3.11 -6.03 12.88
N ALA A 83 3.53 -5.46 14.02
CA ALA A 83 2.97 -5.85 15.31
C ALA A 83 1.50 -5.45 15.40
N SER A 84 0.62 -6.44 15.41
CA SER A 84 -0.84 -6.27 15.52
C SER A 84 -1.36 -7.00 16.75
N LYS A 85 -2.36 -6.41 17.43
CA LYS A 85 -3.12 -7.09 18.50
C LYS A 85 -4.24 -7.96 17.96
N LYS A 86 -4.64 -7.76 16.69
CA LYS A 86 -5.81 -8.41 16.07
C LYS A 86 -5.42 -9.54 15.13
N GLU A 87 -4.27 -9.41 14.47
CA GLU A 87 -3.86 -10.27 13.37
C GLU A 87 -2.56 -11.00 13.74
N PRO A 88 -2.43 -12.28 13.39
CA PRO A 88 -1.19 -13.01 13.62
C PRO A 88 -0.06 -12.50 12.72
N TRP A 89 1.18 -12.77 13.13
CA TRP A 89 2.33 -12.54 12.25
C TRP A 89 2.24 -13.37 10.98
N SER A 90 2.61 -12.73 9.86
CA SER A 90 2.57 -13.36 8.56
C SER A 90 3.56 -14.52 8.44
N LYS A 91 3.05 -15.66 7.95
CA LYS A 91 3.86 -16.83 7.64
C LYS A 91 4.89 -16.55 6.54
N PHE A 92 4.65 -15.56 5.69
CA PHE A 92 5.56 -15.19 4.61
C PHE A 92 6.83 -14.50 5.11
N LEU A 93 6.82 -13.96 6.34
CA LEU A 93 8.02 -13.44 7.00
C LEU A 93 8.81 -14.51 7.74
N SER A 94 8.14 -15.27 8.60
CA SER A 94 8.79 -16.18 9.56
C SER A 94 8.81 -17.65 9.14
N GLY A 95 8.06 -18.03 8.10
CA GLY A 95 7.85 -19.42 7.70
C GLY A 95 6.81 -20.18 8.53
N ARG A 96 6.32 -19.59 9.63
CA ARG A 96 5.30 -20.16 10.48
C ARG A 96 4.21 -19.14 10.76
N ALA A 97 2.95 -19.51 10.56
CA ALA A 97 1.82 -18.65 10.92
C ALA A 97 1.89 -18.29 12.42
N GLY A 98 1.81 -17.00 12.75
CA GLY A 98 1.95 -16.52 14.12
C GLY A 98 3.37 -16.59 14.70
N GLY A 99 4.37 -17.00 13.92
CA GLY A 99 5.77 -17.05 14.34
C GLY A 99 6.33 -15.64 14.62
N LEU A 100 7.25 -15.53 15.59
CA LEU A 100 7.89 -14.26 15.92
C LEU A 100 8.60 -13.67 14.70
N ALA A 101 8.13 -12.51 14.25
CA ALA A 101 8.91 -11.67 13.34
C ALA A 101 9.87 -10.80 14.13
N TRP A 102 11.03 -10.51 13.55
CA TRP A 102 12.01 -9.55 14.08
C TRP A 102 11.47 -8.12 14.23
N LEU A 103 10.35 -7.82 13.55
CA LEU A 103 9.60 -6.57 13.66
C LEU A 103 8.74 -6.49 14.94
N ARG A 104 8.73 -7.50 15.82
CA ARG A 104 7.98 -7.49 17.08
C ARG A 104 8.69 -6.63 18.15
N PRO A 105 8.10 -5.50 18.58
CA PRO A 105 8.67 -4.72 19.68
C PRO A 105 8.61 -5.51 21.00
N ALA A 106 9.63 -5.36 21.84
CA ALA A 106 9.72 -6.04 23.14
C ALA A 106 8.53 -5.74 24.08
N ARG A 107 7.83 -4.61 23.86
CA ARG A 107 6.68 -4.14 24.66
C ARG A 107 5.41 -5.00 24.51
N PHE A 108 5.30 -5.86 23.50
CA PHE A 108 4.10 -6.67 23.26
C PHE A 108 4.33 -8.14 23.66
N ARG A 109 4.85 -8.37 24.86
CA ARG A 109 5.22 -9.68 25.39
C ARG A 109 4.33 -10.01 26.59
N ASP A 110 3.02 -10.03 26.35
CA ASP A 110 1.99 -10.44 27.32
C ASP A 110 1.23 -11.63 26.74
#